data_AF-A0A1F3LU64-F1
#
_entry.id   AF-A0A1F3LU64-F1
#
_cell.length_a   1.000
_cell.length_b   1.000
_cell.length_c   1.000
_cell.angle_alpha   90.00
_cell.angle_beta   90.00
_cell.angle_gamma   90.00
#
_symmetry.space_group_name_H-M   'P 1'
#
loop_
_entity.id
_entity.type
_entity.pdbx_description
1 polymer ?
#
loop_
_entity_poly.entity_id
_entity_poly.type
_entity_poly.pdbx_seq_one_letter_code
_entity_poly.pdbx_strand_id
1 'polypeptide(L)'
;MSVSSNKTVPAILITLIVILAITSGLLLKANYTKKTNLKSELTRSEQLLSEKLTIEAELDKTKAAVVDLQTKQADKEAELAEIQGKLYERERRIKVLSGVNTELLKSRIEAAELRKAKADLEKEQADLKLSYKASEKEIETYKSTIGAMEAQKTILNARLEKALTYNTDNFLINATKWLKKEKLTTRAVRAKKLTVTFDIPTKLTDKVSFKLVSPSGNIVSSDDNSITLISKDNLNSREIEFTYTPLGKMEKGIYKIEIQYKGNVIGNSRIQFR
;
A
#
# COMPACT_ATOMS: atom_id res chain seq x y z
N MET A 1 -39.66 106.39 151.06
CA MET A 1 -38.35 105.79 150.73
C MET A 1 -38.58 104.37 150.22
N SER A 2 -37.86 104.02 149.14
CA SER A 2 -37.62 102.74 148.41
C SER A 2 -38.10 101.39 149.01
N VAL A 3 -38.31 100.24 148.31
CA VAL A 3 -38.40 99.70 146.92
C VAL A 3 -38.56 98.16 147.10
N SER A 4 -39.34 97.41 146.27
CA SER A 4 -38.91 96.16 145.55
C SER A 4 -40.02 95.31 144.86
N SER A 5 -39.72 94.97 143.59
CA SER A 5 -40.05 93.88 142.62
C SER A 5 -41.20 92.84 142.76
N ASN A 6 -41.85 92.48 141.62
CA ASN A 6 -41.78 91.15 140.95
C ASN A 6 -42.91 90.88 139.91
N LYS A 7 -42.67 90.94 138.57
CA LYS A 7 -43.49 90.30 137.48
C LYS A 7 -42.76 90.11 136.11
N THR A 8 -41.44 89.87 136.03
CA THR A 8 -40.70 89.75 134.74
C THR A 8 -40.20 88.34 134.38
N VAL A 9 -40.30 87.38 135.31
CA VAL A 9 -39.78 86.00 135.13
C VAL A 9 -40.59 85.11 134.16
N PRO A 10 -41.94 85.15 134.09
CA PRO A 10 -42.68 84.18 133.27
C PRO A 10 -42.59 84.43 131.74
N ALA A 11 -42.35 85.66 131.29
CA ALA A 11 -42.30 86.00 129.86
C ALA A 11 -41.01 85.51 129.16
N ILE A 12 -39.89 85.52 129.89
CA ILE A 12 -38.57 85.07 129.39
C ILE A 12 -38.56 83.54 129.21
N LEU A 13 -39.24 82.81 130.10
CA LEU A 13 -39.31 81.36 130.03
C LEU A 13 -40.10 80.87 128.80
N ILE A 14 -41.22 81.54 128.49
CA ILE A 14 -42.08 81.20 127.34
C ILE A 14 -41.36 81.49 126.01
N THR A 15 -40.65 82.62 125.91
CA THR A 15 -39.84 82.95 124.71
C THR A 15 -38.70 81.97 124.51
N LEU A 16 -38.02 81.52 125.58
CA LEU A 16 -36.97 80.52 125.49
C LEU A 16 -37.50 79.17 124.99
N ILE A 17 -38.66 78.72 125.48
CA ILE A 17 -39.31 77.46 125.05
C ILE A 17 -39.72 77.52 123.58
N VAL A 18 -40.24 78.67 123.11
CA VAL A 18 -40.59 78.85 121.70
C VAL A 18 -39.35 78.83 120.80
N ILE A 19 -38.25 79.46 121.22
CA ILE A 19 -36.97 79.43 120.48
C ILE A 19 -36.39 78.01 120.45
N LEU A 20 -36.45 77.28 121.56
CA LEU A 20 -36.03 75.86 121.64
C LEU A 20 -36.89 74.96 120.76
N ALA A 21 -38.20 75.19 120.68
CA ALA A 21 -39.10 74.45 119.82
C ALA A 21 -38.83 74.73 118.32
N ILE A 22 -38.56 75.99 117.95
CA ILE A 22 -38.24 76.38 116.57
C ILE A 22 -36.87 75.83 116.16
N THR A 23 -35.85 75.95 117.01
CA THR A 23 -34.51 75.41 116.76
C THR A 23 -34.51 73.88 116.70
N SER A 24 -35.27 73.21 117.56
CA SER A 24 -35.46 71.76 117.51
C SER A 24 -36.21 71.34 116.24
N GLY A 25 -37.24 72.09 115.84
CA GLY A 25 -37.97 71.87 114.58
C GLY A 25 -37.10 72.06 113.34
N LEU A 26 -36.20 73.06 113.34
CA LEU A 26 -35.23 73.29 112.27
C LEU A 26 -34.16 72.20 112.23
N LEU A 27 -33.65 71.76 113.38
CA LEU A 27 -32.69 70.64 113.46
C LEU A 27 -33.34 69.33 113.02
N LEU A 28 -34.58 69.06 113.40
CA LEU A 28 -35.33 67.90 112.92
C LEU A 28 -35.61 67.97 111.42
N LYS A 29 -35.98 69.15 110.90
CA LYS A 29 -36.16 69.36 109.46
C LYS A 29 -34.83 69.20 108.70
N ALA A 30 -33.73 69.71 109.24
CA ALA A 30 -32.38 69.56 108.68
C ALA A 30 -31.89 68.10 108.75
N ASN A 31 -32.23 67.37 109.82
CA ASN A 31 -31.94 65.94 109.91
C ASN A 31 -32.82 65.13 108.95
N TYR A 32 -34.07 65.57 108.75
CA TYR A 32 -34.98 64.96 107.79
C TYR A 32 -34.49 65.20 106.35
N THR A 33 -34.09 66.43 105.98
CA THR A 33 -33.51 66.71 104.66
C THR A 33 -32.17 66.02 104.46
N LYS A 34 -31.31 65.92 105.48
CA LYS A 34 -30.10 65.09 105.40
C LYS A 34 -30.44 63.62 105.18
N LYS A 35 -31.41 63.07 105.91
CA LYS A 35 -31.84 61.67 105.76
C LYS A 35 -32.51 61.39 104.42
N THR A 36 -33.26 62.34 103.86
CA THR A 36 -33.83 62.21 102.50
C THR A 36 -32.77 62.33 101.43
N ASN A 37 -31.80 63.25 101.57
CA ASN A 37 -30.69 63.41 100.62
C ASN A 37 -29.74 62.20 100.65
N LEU A 38 -29.48 61.65 101.83
CA LEU A 38 -28.63 60.47 101.99
C LEU A 38 -29.31 59.22 101.41
N LYS A 39 -30.65 59.12 101.54
CA LYS A 39 -31.43 58.09 100.84
C LYS A 39 -31.43 58.29 99.32
N SER A 40 -31.58 59.51 98.82
CA SER A 40 -31.54 59.75 97.37
C SER A 40 -30.17 59.51 96.76
N GLU A 41 -29.08 59.86 97.47
CA GLU A 41 -27.71 59.53 97.07
C GLU A 41 -27.45 58.01 97.14
N LEU A 42 -27.97 57.32 98.15
CA LEU A 42 -27.91 55.85 98.23
C LEU A 42 -28.64 55.20 97.05
N THR A 43 -29.87 55.62 96.75
CA THR A 43 -30.64 55.12 95.60
C THR A 43 -29.93 55.42 94.28
N ARG A 44 -29.30 56.59 94.15
CA ARG A 44 -28.49 56.95 92.98
C ARG A 44 -27.24 56.08 92.86
N SER A 45 -26.57 55.80 93.97
CA SER A 45 -25.43 54.87 94.01
C SER A 45 -25.84 53.45 93.66
N GLU A 46 -26.99 52.98 94.14
CA GLU A 46 -27.55 51.67 93.80
C GLU A 46 -27.93 51.59 92.31
N GLN A 47 -28.52 52.66 91.74
CA GLN A 47 -28.79 52.77 90.31
C GLN A 47 -27.51 52.75 89.48
N LEU A 48 -26.50 53.54 89.84
CA LEU A 48 -25.20 53.53 89.15
C LEU A 48 -24.50 52.18 89.25
N LEU A 49 -24.63 51.47 90.38
CA LEU A 49 -24.11 50.12 90.53
C LEU A 49 -24.86 49.14 89.61
N SER A 50 -26.19 49.24 89.53
CA SER A 50 -27.01 48.43 88.63
C SER A 50 -26.65 48.70 87.17
N GLU A 51 -26.52 49.97 86.77
CA GLU A 51 -26.10 50.37 85.43
C GLU A 51 -24.71 49.83 85.10
N LYS A 52 -23.76 49.97 86.04
CA LYS A 52 -22.42 49.41 85.88
C LYS A 52 -22.44 47.89 85.70
N LEU A 53 -23.21 47.17 86.52
CA LEU A 53 -23.36 45.71 86.40
C LEU A 53 -24.01 45.31 85.07
N THR A 54 -25.00 46.07 84.58
CA THR A 54 -25.60 45.81 83.26
C THR A 54 -24.61 46.07 82.12
N ILE A 55 -23.82 47.13 82.21
CA ILE A 55 -22.77 47.45 81.21
C ILE A 55 -21.67 46.39 81.25
N GLU A 56 -21.24 45.92 82.42
CA GLU A 56 -20.28 44.82 82.54
C GLU A 56 -20.83 43.53 81.91
N ALA A 57 -22.10 43.20 82.15
CA ALA A 57 -22.74 42.04 81.53
C ALA A 57 -22.86 42.17 80.00
N GLU A 58 -23.16 43.36 79.47
CA GLU A 58 -23.17 43.63 78.03
C GLU A 58 -21.75 43.61 77.42
N LEU A 59 -20.76 44.11 78.14
CA LEU A 59 -19.35 44.05 77.75
C LEU A 59 -18.87 42.60 77.65
N ASP A 60 -19.25 41.75 78.60
CA ASP A 60 -18.89 40.33 78.56
C ASP A 60 -19.60 39.57 77.44
N LYS A 61 -20.88 39.90 77.17
CA LYS A 61 -21.61 39.36 76.01
C LYS A 61 -20.98 39.78 74.68
N THR A 62 -20.61 41.05 74.53
CA THR A 62 -19.97 41.56 73.30
C THR A 62 -18.58 40.97 73.11
N LYS A 63 -17.78 40.82 74.18
CA LYS A 63 -16.52 40.08 74.11
C LYS A 63 -16.72 38.64 73.66
N ALA A 64 -17.69 37.93 74.23
CA ALA A 64 -18.00 36.56 73.82
C ALA A 64 -18.43 36.47 72.34
N ALA A 65 -19.25 37.42 71.86
CA ALA A 65 -19.65 37.50 70.46
C ALA A 65 -18.46 37.81 69.52
N VAL A 66 -17.52 38.67 69.94
CA VAL A 66 -16.30 38.95 69.17
C VAL A 66 -15.44 37.70 69.04
N VAL A 67 -15.27 36.93 70.12
CA VAL A 67 -14.52 35.67 70.08
C VAL A 67 -15.20 34.65 69.16
N ASP A 68 -16.52 34.51 69.23
CA ASP A 68 -17.28 33.60 68.35
C ASP A 68 -17.21 34.02 66.86
N LEU A 69 -17.21 35.32 66.58
CA LEU A 69 -17.01 35.83 65.22
C LEU A 69 -15.59 35.58 64.73
N GLN A 70 -14.57 35.73 65.58
CA GLN A 70 -13.18 35.40 65.24
C GLN A 70 -12.99 33.91 64.96
N THR A 71 -13.60 33.03 65.74
CA THR A 71 -13.54 31.58 65.47
C THR A 71 -14.24 31.23 64.17
N LYS A 72 -15.43 31.80 63.91
CA LYS A 72 -16.13 31.60 62.63
C LYS A 72 -15.35 32.16 61.44
N GLN A 73 -14.65 33.28 61.62
CA GLN A 73 -13.77 33.83 60.60
C GLN A 73 -12.61 32.88 60.31
N ALA A 74 -11.95 32.35 61.33
CA ALA A 74 -10.86 31.38 61.17
C ALA A 74 -11.34 30.10 60.47
N ASP A 75 -12.52 29.59 60.83
CA ASP A 75 -13.12 28.42 60.17
C ASP A 75 -13.41 28.69 58.68
N LYS A 76 -13.94 29.88 58.36
CA LYS A 76 -14.21 30.29 56.97
C LYS A 76 -12.93 30.49 56.16
N GLU A 77 -11.88 31.04 56.77
CA GLU A 77 -10.56 31.15 56.15
C GLU A 77 -9.96 29.76 55.87
N ALA A 78 -10.13 28.80 56.78
CA ALA A 78 -9.71 27.42 56.58
C ALA A 78 -10.49 26.72 55.45
N GLU A 79 -11.82 26.88 55.41
CA GLU A 79 -12.66 26.37 54.30
C GLU A 79 -12.25 26.98 52.95
N LEU A 80 -11.98 28.29 52.92
CA LEU A 80 -11.51 28.98 51.71
C LEU A 80 -10.17 28.44 51.22
N ALA A 81 -9.21 28.23 52.14
CA ALA A 81 -7.91 27.66 51.81
C ALA A 81 -8.06 26.22 51.25
N GLU A 82 -8.93 25.40 51.83
CA GLU A 82 -9.21 24.04 51.34
C GLU A 82 -9.85 24.06 49.94
N ILE A 83 -10.83 24.93 49.72
CA ILE A 83 -11.49 25.08 48.41
C ILE A 83 -10.49 25.55 47.36
N GLN A 84 -9.64 26.53 47.66
CA GLN A 84 -8.58 26.99 46.76
C GLN A 84 -7.60 25.87 46.42
N GLY A 85 -7.19 25.06 47.41
CA GLY A 85 -6.35 23.88 47.19
C GLY A 85 -6.99 22.88 46.23
N LYS A 86 -8.26 22.53 46.46
CA LYS A 86 -9.03 21.63 45.57
C LYS A 86 -9.18 22.20 44.16
N LEU A 87 -9.37 23.51 44.03
CA LEU A 87 -9.53 24.18 42.75
C LEU A 87 -8.23 24.10 41.94
N TYR A 88 -7.09 24.37 42.57
CA TYR A 88 -5.78 24.23 41.96
C TYR A 88 -5.48 22.79 41.49
N GLU A 89 -5.82 21.79 42.31
CA GLU A 89 -5.68 20.39 41.91
C GLU A 89 -6.56 20.03 40.71
N ARG A 90 -7.81 20.53 40.67
CA ARG A 90 -8.71 20.30 39.54
C ARG A 90 -8.23 20.98 38.27
N GLU A 91 -7.75 22.21 38.34
CA GLU A 91 -7.14 22.90 37.20
C GLU A 91 -5.93 22.15 36.65
N ARG A 92 -5.07 21.64 37.54
CA ARG A 92 -3.94 20.80 37.15
C ARG A 92 -4.40 19.52 36.45
N ARG A 93 -5.43 18.84 36.96
CA ARG A 93 -6.02 17.65 36.31
C ARG A 93 -6.62 17.97 34.95
N ILE A 94 -7.33 19.09 34.82
CA ILE A 94 -7.91 19.54 33.53
C ILE A 94 -6.80 19.75 32.50
N LYS A 95 -5.69 20.38 32.89
CA LYS A 95 -4.54 20.60 31.99
C LYS A 95 -3.92 19.28 31.53
N VAL A 96 -3.76 18.30 32.43
CA VAL A 96 -3.24 16.97 32.07
C VAL A 96 -4.21 16.24 31.13
N LEU A 97 -5.50 16.21 31.45
CA LEU A 97 -6.52 15.56 30.63
C LEU A 97 -6.64 16.19 29.23
N SER A 98 -6.53 17.52 29.15
CA SER A 98 -6.45 18.25 27.88
C SER A 98 -5.28 17.76 27.03
N GLY A 99 -4.08 17.66 27.62
CA GLY A 99 -2.89 17.12 26.95
C GLY A 99 -3.13 15.70 26.41
N VAL A 100 -3.60 14.79 27.26
CA VAL A 100 -3.91 13.39 26.88
C VAL A 100 -4.94 13.34 25.75
N ASN A 101 -5.96 14.19 25.77
CA ASN A 101 -6.98 14.22 24.72
C ASN A 101 -6.39 14.66 23.37
N THR A 102 -5.47 15.62 23.37
CA THR A 102 -4.77 16.03 22.12
C THR A 102 -3.87 14.93 21.57
N GLU A 103 -3.17 14.19 22.43
CA GLU A 103 -2.36 13.03 22.04
C GLU A 103 -3.24 11.90 21.50
N LEU A 104 -4.38 11.64 22.14
CA LEU A 104 -5.34 10.64 21.69
C LEU A 104 -5.90 10.98 20.30
N LEU A 105 -6.17 12.27 20.03
CA LEU A 105 -6.61 12.72 18.71
C LEU A 105 -5.53 12.50 17.65
N LYS A 106 -4.26 12.83 17.95
CA LYS A 106 -3.13 12.56 17.05
C LYS A 106 -3.00 11.07 16.75
N SER A 107 -3.02 10.24 17.79
CA SER A 107 -2.95 8.77 17.65
C SER A 107 -4.10 8.21 16.81
N ARG A 108 -5.31 8.76 16.94
CA ARG A 108 -6.45 8.38 16.08
C ARG A 108 -6.24 8.75 14.61
N ILE A 109 -5.67 9.92 14.33
CA ILE A 109 -5.36 10.35 12.96
C ILE A 109 -4.30 9.41 12.36
N GLU A 110 -3.20 9.17 13.08
CA GLU A 110 -2.14 8.24 12.66
C GLU A 110 -2.67 6.83 12.41
N ALA A 111 -3.56 6.32 13.28
CA ALA A 111 -4.18 5.01 13.10
C ALA A 111 -5.10 4.96 11.86
N ALA A 112 -5.78 6.06 11.53
CA ALA A 112 -6.59 6.14 10.32
C ALA A 112 -5.72 6.19 9.06
N GLU A 113 -4.60 6.93 9.09
CA GLU A 113 -3.62 6.98 8.00
C GLU A 113 -2.96 5.61 7.78
N LEU A 114 -2.54 4.94 8.85
CA LEU A 114 -1.99 3.58 8.78
C LEU A 114 -2.97 2.58 8.17
N ARG A 115 -4.27 2.69 8.49
CA ARG A 115 -5.31 1.85 7.88
C ARG A 115 -5.46 2.10 6.39
N LYS A 116 -5.41 3.37 5.96
CA LYS A 116 -5.44 3.72 4.54
C LYS A 116 -4.21 3.17 3.80
N ALA A 117 -3.02 3.44 4.33
CA ALA A 117 -1.77 2.94 3.76
C ALA A 117 -1.76 1.40 3.66
N LYS A 118 -2.29 0.70 4.67
CA LYS A 118 -2.44 -0.75 4.62
C LYS A 118 -3.38 -1.20 3.49
N ALA A 119 -4.53 -0.55 3.33
CA ALA A 119 -5.48 -0.89 2.28
C ALA A 119 -4.89 -0.63 0.87
N ASP A 120 -4.13 0.46 0.72
CA ASP A 120 -3.44 0.78 -0.54
C ASP A 120 -2.36 -0.26 -0.87
N LEU A 121 -1.55 -0.66 0.11
CA LEU A 121 -0.56 -1.73 -0.05
C LEU A 121 -1.19 -3.08 -0.38
N GLU A 122 -2.31 -3.44 0.25
CA GLU A 122 -3.04 -4.68 -0.06
C GLU A 122 -3.56 -4.67 -1.51
N LYS A 123 -4.00 -3.49 -2.00
CA LYS A 123 -4.43 -3.31 -3.38
C LYS A 123 -3.26 -3.42 -4.36
N GLU A 124 -2.15 -2.73 -4.10
CA GLU A 124 -0.94 -2.84 -4.92
C GLU A 124 -0.42 -4.28 -4.98
N GLN A 125 -0.45 -5.00 -3.86
CA GLN A 125 -0.06 -6.40 -3.81
C GLN A 125 -0.97 -7.29 -4.67
N ALA A 126 -2.29 -7.03 -4.66
CA ALA A 126 -3.23 -7.76 -5.49
C ALA A 126 -3.00 -7.48 -6.98
N ASP A 127 -2.82 -6.21 -7.35
CA ASP A 127 -2.56 -5.78 -8.73
C ASP A 127 -1.23 -6.36 -9.24
N LEU A 128 -0.18 -6.32 -8.43
CA LEU A 128 1.12 -6.89 -8.78
C LEU A 128 1.04 -8.41 -8.97
N LYS A 129 0.26 -9.12 -8.16
CA LYS A 129 0.03 -10.56 -8.30
C LYS A 129 -0.72 -10.90 -9.59
N LEU A 130 -1.67 -10.07 -10.01
CA LEU A 130 -2.36 -10.23 -11.29
C LEU A 130 -1.41 -9.98 -12.46
N SER A 131 -0.62 -8.91 -12.41
CA SER A 131 0.40 -8.59 -13.42
C SER A 131 1.43 -9.72 -13.56
N TYR A 132 1.93 -10.24 -12.44
CA TYR A 132 2.88 -11.36 -12.45
C TYR A 132 2.32 -12.60 -13.15
N LYS A 133 1.06 -12.98 -12.84
CA LYS A 133 0.39 -14.11 -13.51
C LYS A 133 0.17 -13.87 -15.00
N ALA A 134 -0.06 -12.63 -15.42
CA ALA A 134 -0.18 -12.29 -16.83
C ALA A 134 1.17 -12.47 -17.54
N SER A 135 2.25 -11.95 -16.97
CA SER A 135 3.61 -12.13 -17.51
C SER A 135 4.04 -13.59 -17.55
N GLU A 136 3.69 -14.40 -16.55
CA GLU A 136 3.97 -15.84 -16.54
C GLU A 136 3.29 -16.56 -17.73
N LYS A 137 2.02 -16.22 -18.01
CA LYS A 137 1.31 -16.73 -19.19
C LYS A 137 1.96 -16.28 -20.50
N GLU A 138 2.41 -15.03 -20.60
CA GLU A 138 3.13 -14.54 -21.77
C GLU A 138 4.45 -15.29 -21.98
N ILE A 139 5.18 -15.60 -20.91
CA ILE A 139 6.41 -16.41 -21.01
C ILE A 139 6.10 -17.81 -21.55
N GLU A 140 5.03 -18.44 -21.08
CA GLU A 140 4.60 -19.76 -21.59
C GLU A 140 4.22 -19.72 -23.08
N THR A 141 3.50 -18.67 -23.51
CA THR A 141 3.15 -18.52 -24.93
C THR A 141 4.38 -18.28 -25.79
N TYR A 142 5.32 -17.43 -25.36
CA TYR A 142 6.59 -17.21 -26.07
C TYR A 142 7.45 -18.48 -26.13
N LYS A 143 7.50 -19.28 -25.07
CA LYS A 143 8.22 -20.55 -25.06
C LYS A 143 7.62 -21.53 -26.08
N SER A 144 6.29 -21.60 -26.15
CA SER A 144 5.58 -22.44 -27.12
C SER A 144 5.83 -22.00 -28.57
N THR A 145 5.77 -20.68 -28.84
CA THR A 145 6.04 -20.15 -30.19
C THR A 145 7.49 -20.36 -30.61
N ILE A 146 8.46 -20.17 -29.71
CA ILE A 146 9.87 -20.50 -29.98
C ILE A 146 10.02 -21.97 -30.37
N GLY A 147 9.45 -22.89 -29.59
CA GLY A 147 9.51 -24.32 -29.91
C GLY A 147 8.89 -24.66 -31.26
N ALA A 148 7.76 -24.03 -31.61
CA ALA A 148 7.13 -24.20 -32.92
C ALA A 148 8.00 -23.65 -34.06
N MET A 149 8.63 -22.48 -33.88
CA MET A 149 9.54 -21.89 -34.86
C MET A 149 10.81 -22.73 -35.07
N GLU A 150 11.38 -23.28 -33.99
CA GLU A 150 12.52 -24.19 -34.08
C GLU A 150 12.17 -25.46 -34.85
N ALA A 151 11.00 -26.05 -34.57
CA ALA A 151 10.51 -27.20 -35.34
C ALA A 151 10.33 -26.86 -36.83
N GLN A 152 9.73 -25.71 -37.16
CA GLN A 152 9.61 -25.27 -38.55
C GLN A 152 10.96 -25.04 -39.22
N LYS A 153 11.92 -24.45 -38.52
CA LYS A 153 13.29 -24.25 -39.02
C LYS A 153 13.96 -25.58 -39.35
N THR A 154 13.85 -26.60 -38.48
CA THR A 154 14.43 -27.93 -38.75
C THR A 154 13.80 -28.57 -39.99
N ILE A 155 12.47 -28.48 -40.13
CA ILE A 155 11.75 -28.99 -41.31
C ILE A 155 12.18 -28.26 -42.57
N LEU A 156 12.28 -26.93 -42.54
CA LEU A 156 12.66 -26.12 -43.69
C LEU A 156 14.11 -26.38 -44.10
N ASN A 157 15.03 -26.49 -43.14
CA ASN A 157 16.42 -26.85 -43.40
C ASN A 157 16.52 -28.25 -44.03
N ALA A 158 15.76 -29.23 -43.51
CA ALA A 158 15.72 -30.56 -44.11
C ALA A 158 15.15 -30.54 -45.54
N ARG A 159 14.16 -29.69 -45.83
CA ARG A 159 13.64 -29.50 -47.19
C ARG A 159 14.65 -28.82 -48.10
N LEU A 160 15.36 -27.82 -47.60
CA LEU A 160 16.39 -27.10 -48.36
C LEU A 160 17.56 -28.02 -48.72
N GLU A 161 18.06 -28.80 -47.76
CA GLU A 161 19.12 -29.80 -48.00
C GLU A 161 18.67 -30.83 -49.05
N LYS A 162 17.43 -31.31 -48.98
CA LYS A 162 16.86 -32.18 -50.02
C LYS A 162 16.83 -31.49 -51.39
N ALA A 163 16.36 -30.25 -51.47
CA ALA A 163 16.29 -29.50 -52.72
C ALA A 163 17.67 -29.24 -53.34
N LEU A 164 18.67 -28.89 -52.52
CA LEU A 164 20.05 -28.67 -52.97
C LEU A 164 20.73 -29.97 -53.40
N THR A 165 20.42 -31.08 -52.73
CA THR A 165 21.06 -32.38 -53.01
C THR A 165 20.47 -33.06 -54.23
N TYR A 166 19.16 -32.91 -54.48
CA TYR A 166 18.44 -33.62 -55.53
C TYR A 166 18.11 -32.77 -56.75
N ASN A 167 18.92 -31.74 -57.04
CA ASN A 167 18.78 -30.95 -58.25
C ASN A 167 19.80 -31.40 -59.31
N THR A 168 19.33 -32.11 -60.35
CA THR A 168 20.13 -32.38 -61.55
C THR A 168 19.86 -31.30 -62.58
N ASP A 169 20.92 -30.77 -63.20
CA ASP A 169 20.82 -29.69 -64.19
C ASP A 169 21.56 -30.05 -65.49
N ASN A 170 21.49 -29.18 -66.49
CA ASN A 170 22.22 -29.30 -67.76
C ASN A 170 21.95 -30.59 -68.55
N PHE A 171 20.67 -30.98 -68.66
CA PHE A 171 20.27 -32.11 -69.48
C PHE A 171 20.53 -31.86 -70.97
N LEU A 172 21.44 -32.63 -71.55
CA LEU A 172 21.66 -32.71 -72.99
C LEU A 172 21.28 -34.09 -73.49
N ILE A 173 20.23 -34.17 -74.32
CA ILE A 173 19.79 -35.42 -74.93
C ILE A 173 20.11 -35.40 -76.43
N ASN A 174 20.98 -36.32 -76.84
CA ASN A 174 21.40 -36.49 -78.21
C ASN A 174 21.02 -37.87 -78.74
N ALA A 175 20.30 -37.91 -79.85
CA ALA A 175 20.02 -39.15 -80.57
C ALA A 175 20.80 -39.17 -81.88
N THR A 176 21.58 -40.22 -82.11
CA THR A 176 22.48 -40.32 -83.26
C THR A 176 22.08 -41.43 -84.23
N LYS A 177 22.29 -41.16 -85.52
CA LYS A 177 21.92 -42.05 -86.63
C LYS A 177 22.86 -43.25 -86.74
N TRP A 178 24.14 -43.06 -86.44
CA TRP A 178 25.20 -44.05 -86.63
C TRP A 178 25.95 -44.25 -85.32
N LEU A 179 26.40 -45.49 -85.06
CA LEU A 179 27.11 -45.83 -83.82
C LEU A 179 28.49 -45.16 -83.72
N LYS A 180 29.20 -45.03 -84.85
CA LYS A 180 30.59 -44.53 -84.91
C LYS A 180 30.75 -43.08 -85.39
N LYS A 181 29.72 -42.48 -86.00
CA LYS A 181 29.75 -41.05 -86.38
C LYS A 181 28.51 -40.37 -85.83
N GLU A 182 28.70 -39.30 -85.09
CA GLU A 182 27.67 -38.69 -84.24
C GLU A 182 26.74 -37.76 -85.01
N LYS A 183 26.10 -38.28 -86.06
CA LYS A 183 25.11 -37.51 -86.83
C LYS A 183 23.77 -37.53 -86.13
N LEU A 184 23.32 -36.38 -85.63
CA LEU A 184 22.05 -36.23 -84.91
C LEU A 184 20.84 -36.62 -85.76
N THR A 185 19.81 -37.19 -85.13
CA THR A 185 18.53 -37.53 -85.77
C THR A 185 17.36 -37.43 -84.81
N THR A 186 16.22 -36.96 -85.33
CA THR A 186 14.95 -36.88 -84.60
C THR A 186 13.96 -37.98 -85.02
N ARG A 187 14.35 -38.85 -85.96
CA ARG A 187 13.50 -39.95 -86.45
C ARG A 187 13.78 -41.22 -85.66
N ALA A 188 12.76 -41.79 -85.02
CA ALA A 188 12.91 -42.95 -84.14
C ALA A 188 13.64 -44.12 -84.84
N VAL A 189 13.14 -44.50 -86.01
CA VAL A 189 13.64 -45.63 -86.81
C VAL A 189 15.12 -45.47 -87.21
N ARG A 190 15.61 -44.23 -87.26
CA ARG A 190 16.99 -43.91 -87.64
C ARG A 190 17.91 -43.75 -86.43
N ALA A 191 17.37 -43.56 -85.23
CA ALA A 191 18.17 -43.45 -84.01
C ALA A 191 18.75 -44.81 -83.64
N LYS A 192 20.08 -44.87 -83.51
CA LYS A 192 20.84 -46.07 -83.20
C LYS A 192 21.58 -46.00 -81.86
N LYS A 193 21.74 -44.80 -81.31
CA LYS A 193 22.34 -44.53 -80.00
C LYS A 193 21.66 -43.29 -79.42
N LEU A 194 21.24 -43.39 -78.16
CA LEU A 194 20.70 -42.29 -77.36
C LEU A 194 21.69 -41.97 -76.25
N THR A 195 22.21 -40.76 -76.24
CA THR A 195 23.14 -40.25 -75.23
C THR A 195 22.44 -39.18 -74.42
N VAL A 196 22.46 -39.29 -73.10
CA VAL A 196 21.90 -38.33 -72.15
C VAL A 196 23.01 -37.91 -71.22
N THR A 197 23.36 -36.64 -71.26
CA THR A 197 24.35 -36.04 -70.36
C THR A 197 23.64 -35.12 -69.38
N PHE A 198 24.03 -35.14 -68.12
CA PHE A 198 23.48 -34.27 -67.09
C PHE A 198 24.50 -34.06 -65.97
N ASP A 199 24.35 -32.95 -65.26
CA ASP A 199 25.19 -32.60 -64.13
C ASP A 199 24.51 -32.93 -62.80
N ILE A 200 25.29 -33.53 -61.91
CA ILE A 200 24.90 -33.81 -60.53
C ILE A 200 25.83 -33.07 -59.56
N PRO A 201 25.33 -32.54 -58.43
CA PRO A 201 26.18 -32.03 -57.36
C PRO A 201 27.19 -33.09 -56.85
N THR A 202 28.45 -32.69 -56.65
CA THR A 202 29.54 -33.58 -56.17
C THR A 202 29.29 -34.20 -54.79
N LYS A 203 28.32 -33.69 -54.02
CA LYS A 203 27.86 -34.25 -52.75
C LYS A 203 27.20 -35.64 -52.90
N LEU A 204 26.75 -36.01 -54.10
CA LEU A 204 26.17 -37.30 -54.40
C LEU A 204 27.27 -38.29 -54.80
N THR A 205 27.87 -38.95 -53.82
CA THR A 205 29.03 -39.85 -54.02
C THR A 205 28.65 -41.25 -54.48
N ASP A 206 27.40 -41.68 -54.27
CA ASP A 206 26.95 -43.05 -54.54
C ASP A 206 26.49 -43.27 -55.99
N LYS A 207 26.35 -44.54 -56.39
CA LYS A 207 25.93 -44.93 -57.74
C LYS A 207 24.54 -44.38 -58.07
N VAL A 208 24.47 -43.62 -59.17
CA VAL A 208 23.23 -43.09 -59.75
C VAL A 208 22.62 -44.17 -60.64
N SER A 209 21.34 -44.46 -60.44
CA SER A 209 20.57 -45.36 -61.28
C SER A 209 19.73 -44.58 -62.30
N PHE A 210 19.40 -45.23 -63.39
CA PHE A 210 18.70 -44.68 -64.51
C PHE A 210 17.55 -45.60 -64.91
N LYS A 211 16.46 -45.00 -65.37
CA LYS A 211 15.29 -45.69 -65.89
C LYS A 211 14.78 -45.00 -67.16
N LEU A 212 14.81 -45.71 -68.28
CA LEU A 212 14.18 -45.30 -69.55
C LEU A 212 12.83 -45.98 -69.64
N VAL A 213 11.79 -45.22 -69.95
CA VAL A 213 10.46 -45.77 -70.29
C VAL A 213 10.18 -45.47 -71.75
N SER A 214 9.99 -46.52 -72.56
CA SER A 214 9.64 -46.41 -73.97
C SER A 214 8.18 -45.93 -74.16
N PRO A 215 7.80 -45.48 -75.36
CA PRO A 215 6.41 -45.13 -75.69
C PRO A 215 5.44 -46.30 -75.48
N SER A 216 5.89 -47.54 -75.71
CA SER A 216 5.17 -48.78 -75.43
C SER A 216 5.08 -49.15 -73.94
N GLY A 217 5.78 -48.45 -73.06
CA GLY A 217 5.81 -48.72 -71.62
C GLY A 217 6.91 -49.70 -71.17
N ASN A 218 7.78 -50.15 -72.08
CA ASN A 218 8.92 -50.99 -71.72
C ASN A 218 9.94 -50.18 -70.91
N ILE A 219 10.41 -50.78 -69.82
CA ILE A 219 11.34 -50.15 -68.89
C ILE A 219 12.73 -50.75 -69.12
N VAL A 220 13.73 -49.88 -69.35
CA VAL A 220 15.14 -50.25 -69.43
C VAL A 220 15.86 -49.61 -68.24
N SER A 221 16.59 -50.40 -67.47
CA SER A 221 17.23 -49.98 -66.21
C SER A 221 18.75 -50.06 -66.30
N SER A 222 19.46 -49.33 -65.44
CA SER A 222 20.94 -49.26 -65.44
C SER A 222 21.69 -50.59 -65.49
N ASP A 223 21.10 -51.69 -65.05
CA ASP A 223 21.72 -53.01 -65.01
C ASP A 223 21.63 -53.75 -66.36
N ASP A 224 20.93 -53.20 -67.36
CA ASP A 224 20.82 -53.79 -68.69
C ASP A 224 22.11 -53.59 -69.50
N ASN A 225 22.58 -54.66 -70.16
CA ASN A 225 23.77 -54.65 -71.04
C ASN A 225 23.69 -53.66 -72.22
N SER A 226 22.53 -53.04 -72.45
CA SER A 226 22.30 -52.03 -73.49
C SER A 226 22.70 -50.61 -73.07
N ILE A 227 23.12 -50.44 -71.80
CA ILE A 227 23.43 -49.16 -71.17
C ILE A 227 24.90 -49.12 -70.78
N THR A 228 25.56 -48.01 -71.12
CA THR A 228 26.90 -47.68 -70.61
C THR A 228 26.84 -46.35 -69.88
N LEU A 229 27.42 -46.29 -68.68
CA LEU A 229 27.49 -45.10 -67.84
C LEU A 229 28.94 -44.64 -67.72
N ILE A 230 29.19 -43.37 -68.00
CA ILE A 230 30.49 -42.71 -67.84
C ILE A 230 30.29 -41.52 -66.91
N SER A 231 31.14 -41.40 -65.89
CA SER A 231 31.14 -40.26 -64.96
C SER A 231 32.43 -39.47 -65.08
N LYS A 232 32.31 -38.14 -65.18
CA LYS A 232 33.44 -37.22 -65.21
C LYS A 232 33.27 -36.15 -64.12
N ASP A 233 34.26 -36.04 -63.25
CA ASP A 233 34.26 -35.05 -62.18
C ASP A 233 34.74 -33.69 -62.71
N ASN A 234 33.94 -32.64 -62.51
CA ASN A 234 34.28 -31.24 -62.71
C ASN A 234 34.42 -30.55 -61.32
N LEU A 235 34.86 -29.29 -61.30
CA LEU A 235 35.21 -28.58 -60.04
C LEU A 235 34.04 -28.50 -59.03
N ASN A 236 32.80 -28.35 -59.52
CA ASN A 236 31.60 -28.15 -58.69
C ASN A 236 30.45 -29.15 -59.00
N SER A 237 30.59 -29.96 -60.05
CA SER A 237 29.58 -30.93 -60.49
C SER A 237 30.25 -32.20 -61.01
N ARG A 238 29.51 -33.30 -60.98
CA ARG A 238 29.85 -34.54 -61.66
C ARG A 238 28.95 -34.66 -62.89
N GLU A 239 29.56 -34.61 -64.05
CA GLU A 239 28.89 -34.84 -65.33
C GLU A 239 28.73 -36.35 -65.52
N ILE A 240 27.52 -36.80 -65.77
CA ILE A 240 27.21 -38.20 -66.01
C ILE A 240 26.68 -38.34 -67.43
N GLU A 241 27.36 -39.15 -68.23
CA GLU A 241 26.94 -39.53 -69.56
C GLU A 241 26.35 -40.94 -69.53
N PHE A 242 25.08 -41.01 -69.89
CA PHE A 242 24.34 -42.23 -70.10
C PHE A 242 24.23 -42.49 -71.60
N THR A 243 24.64 -43.67 -72.06
CA THR A 243 24.47 -44.09 -73.45
C THR A 243 23.65 -45.38 -73.55
N TYR A 244 22.52 -45.30 -74.24
CA TYR A 244 21.64 -46.42 -74.56
C TYR A 244 21.77 -46.83 -76.03
N THR A 245 22.06 -48.11 -76.25
CA THR A 245 22.13 -48.72 -77.58
C THR A 245 20.97 -49.72 -77.72
N PRO A 246 19.86 -49.36 -78.40
CA PRO A 246 18.73 -50.27 -78.56
C PRO A 246 19.12 -51.49 -79.38
N LEU A 247 18.69 -52.68 -78.94
CA LEU A 247 18.84 -53.94 -79.70
C LEU A 247 18.03 -53.92 -81.02
N GLY A 248 16.98 -53.11 -81.08
CA GLY A 248 16.06 -52.96 -82.22
C GLY A 248 15.93 -51.53 -82.75
N LYS A 249 14.93 -51.30 -83.62
CA LYS A 249 14.56 -49.94 -84.04
C LYS A 249 13.84 -49.24 -82.88
N MET A 250 14.17 -47.97 -82.62
CA MET A 250 13.39 -47.18 -81.66
C MET A 250 11.99 -46.92 -82.20
N GLU A 251 11.03 -46.83 -81.29
CA GLU A 251 9.62 -46.56 -81.56
C GLU A 251 9.36 -45.05 -81.66
N LYS A 252 8.34 -44.68 -82.41
CA LYS A 252 7.88 -43.29 -82.46
C LYS A 252 7.10 -42.97 -81.19
N GLY A 253 7.32 -41.79 -80.63
CA GLY A 253 6.62 -41.35 -79.42
C GLY A 253 7.54 -40.70 -78.39
N ILE A 254 7.04 -40.57 -77.16
CA ILE A 254 7.72 -39.91 -76.06
C ILE A 254 8.42 -40.96 -75.20
N TYR A 255 9.74 -40.84 -75.10
CA TYR A 255 10.52 -41.58 -74.12
C TYR A 255 10.65 -40.74 -72.86
N LYS A 256 10.48 -41.37 -71.69
CA LYS A 256 10.71 -40.74 -70.38
C LYS A 256 12.02 -41.25 -69.81
N ILE A 257 12.86 -40.33 -69.37
CA ILE A 257 14.13 -40.60 -68.73
C ILE A 257 14.01 -40.16 -67.28
N GLU A 258 14.21 -41.09 -66.35
CA GLU A 258 14.24 -40.84 -64.92
C GLU A 258 15.64 -41.14 -64.39
N ILE A 259 16.22 -40.16 -63.70
CA ILE A 259 17.48 -40.32 -62.97
C ILE A 259 17.13 -40.53 -61.51
N GLN A 260 17.71 -41.56 -60.91
CA GLN A 260 17.42 -42.00 -59.57
C GLN A 260 18.69 -42.07 -58.72
N TYR A 261 18.57 -41.67 -57.46
CA TYR A 261 19.61 -41.81 -56.44
C TYR A 261 19.00 -42.37 -55.17
N LYS A 262 19.51 -43.52 -54.70
CA LYS A 262 18.97 -44.25 -53.54
C LYS A 262 17.44 -44.43 -53.58
N GLY A 263 16.90 -44.70 -54.77
CA GLY A 263 15.46 -44.88 -54.99
C GLY A 263 14.63 -43.60 -55.10
N ASN A 264 15.22 -42.42 -54.90
CA ASN A 264 14.55 -41.13 -55.13
C ASN A 264 14.80 -40.65 -56.56
N VAL A 265 13.79 -40.11 -57.23
CA VAL A 265 13.94 -39.45 -58.52
C VAL A 265 14.58 -38.08 -58.30
N ILE A 266 15.76 -37.89 -58.88
CA ILE A 266 16.55 -36.64 -58.76
C ILE A 266 16.49 -35.79 -60.03
N GLY A 267 16.04 -36.40 -61.13
CA GLY A 267 15.98 -35.74 -62.42
C GLY A 267 15.00 -36.45 -63.35
N ASN A 268 14.30 -35.67 -64.17
CA ASN A 268 13.41 -36.19 -65.18
C ASN A 268 13.58 -35.44 -66.50
N SER A 269 13.62 -36.18 -67.60
CA SER A 269 13.65 -35.60 -68.92
C SER A 269 12.83 -36.41 -69.91
N ARG A 270 12.48 -35.79 -71.03
CA ARG A 270 11.64 -36.41 -72.06
C ARG A 270 12.19 -36.08 -73.43
N ILE A 271 12.21 -37.07 -74.31
CA ILE A 271 12.54 -36.89 -75.72
C ILE A 271 11.42 -37.45 -76.59
N GLN A 272 11.00 -36.67 -77.58
CA GLN A 272 9.99 -37.06 -78.56
C GLN A 272 10.66 -37.40 -79.89
N PHE A 273 10.44 -38.63 -80.36
CA PHE A 273 10.87 -39.06 -81.69
C PHE A 273 9.72 -39.07 -82.70
N ARG A 274 10.04 -38.66 -83.94
CA ARG A 274 9.13 -38.65 -85.10
C ARG A 274 9.24 -39.90 -85.97
#